data_AF-A0A640UPX8-F1
#
_entry.id   AF-A0A640UPX8-F1
#
_cell.length_a   1.000
_cell.length_b   1.000
_cell.length_c   1.000
_cell.angle_alpha   90.00
_cell.angle_beta   90.00
_cell.angle_gamma   90.00
#
_symmetry.space_group_name_H-M   'P 1'
#
loop_
_entity.id
_entity.type
_entity.pdbx_description
1 polymer ?
#
loop_
_entity_poly.entity_id
_entity_poly.type
_entity_poly.pdbx_seq_one_letter_code
_entity_poly.pdbx_strand_id
1 'polypeptide(L)'
;MGSELERERDEPAAGTYPVAEGAAVRPYPVPDAAAYLSGRWRIERTVHDLRTGAEGSFRGTAEFRPDPAGEALLHIEEGQLTWGGRVQPASRTLRLRPRPDGTAGIDFADGRPFHDLDLRTGRWTAVHPCAADRYEGTFTAAGPDLWHLEWRVGGPAKDQLLRSEYRRLG
;
A
#
# COMPACT_ATOMS: atom_id res chain seq x y z
N MET A 1 35.83 -22.78 -58.38
CA MET A 1 35.70 -21.39 -57.91
C MET A 1 34.79 -21.43 -56.70
N GLY A 2 35.43 -21.52 -55.53
CA GLY A 2 34.79 -21.82 -54.25
C GLY A 2 34.16 -20.57 -53.63
N SER A 3 33.07 -20.80 -52.92
CA SER A 3 32.13 -19.84 -52.34
C SER A 3 32.70 -19.06 -51.15
N GLU A 4 32.27 -17.80 -51.09
CA GLU A 4 32.63 -16.75 -50.14
C GLU A 4 31.75 -16.82 -48.86
N LEU A 5 32.41 -16.87 -47.71
CA LEU A 5 32.13 -16.22 -46.42
C LEU A 5 30.72 -16.29 -45.77
N GLU A 6 30.65 -17.16 -44.76
CA GLU A 6 30.25 -16.89 -43.36
C GLU A 6 29.46 -15.61 -43.04
N ARG A 7 28.21 -15.77 -42.56
CA ARG A 7 27.65 -15.06 -41.39
C ARG A 7 26.54 -15.91 -40.77
N GLU A 8 26.90 -16.82 -39.88
CA GLU A 8 25.96 -17.35 -38.90
C GLU A 8 25.63 -16.25 -37.89
N ARG A 9 24.32 -16.01 -37.70
CA ARG A 9 23.79 -15.15 -36.65
C ARG A 9 23.79 -15.96 -35.37
N ASP A 10 24.58 -15.52 -34.41
CA ASP A 10 24.56 -16.04 -33.04
C ASP A 10 23.31 -15.48 -32.34
N GLU A 11 22.30 -16.32 -32.10
CA GLU A 11 21.17 -16.01 -31.22
C GLU A 11 21.64 -16.17 -29.77
N PRO A 12 21.59 -15.13 -28.91
CA PRO A 12 21.88 -15.34 -27.51
C PRO A 12 20.72 -16.10 -26.86
N ALA A 13 21.09 -17.23 -26.26
CA ALA A 13 20.23 -18.09 -25.44
C ALA A 13 19.42 -17.30 -24.40
N ALA A 14 18.19 -17.75 -24.18
CA ALA A 14 17.28 -17.24 -23.17
C ALA A 14 17.93 -17.33 -21.77
N GLY A 15 18.50 -16.21 -21.33
CA GLY A 15 18.94 -16.04 -19.96
C GLY A 15 17.73 -16.06 -19.04
N THR A 16 17.67 -17.07 -18.18
CA THR A 16 16.81 -17.07 -17.00
C THR A 16 17.18 -15.86 -16.15
N TYR A 17 16.36 -14.80 -16.20
CA TYR A 17 16.46 -13.73 -15.22
C TYR A 17 16.10 -14.32 -13.85
N PRO A 18 17.00 -14.27 -12.86
CA PRO A 18 16.61 -14.63 -11.51
C PRO A 18 15.54 -13.63 -11.07
N VAL A 19 14.36 -14.14 -10.72
CA VAL A 19 13.37 -13.37 -9.96
C VAL A 19 14.05 -13.09 -8.63
N ALA A 20 14.50 -11.86 -8.42
CA ALA A 20 15.07 -11.45 -7.15
C ALA A 20 13.96 -11.60 -6.09
N GLU A 21 14.05 -12.64 -5.26
CA GLU A 21 13.37 -12.68 -3.98
C GLU A 21 13.75 -11.40 -3.23
N GLY A 22 12.78 -10.51 -3.07
CA GLY A 22 12.99 -9.17 -2.55
C GLY A 22 13.71 -9.26 -1.21
N ALA A 23 14.88 -8.62 -1.11
CA ALA A 23 15.59 -8.48 0.14
C ALA A 23 14.62 -7.99 1.21
N ALA A 24 14.50 -8.72 2.32
CA ALA A 24 13.61 -8.36 3.41
C ALA A 24 13.90 -6.92 3.84
N VAL A 25 12.95 -6.01 3.56
CA VAL A 25 13.06 -4.61 3.94
C VAL A 25 13.17 -4.55 5.45
N ARG A 26 14.32 -4.07 5.96
CA ARG A 26 14.47 -3.82 7.39
C ARG A 26 13.48 -2.71 7.76
N PRO A 27 12.57 -2.92 8.72
CA PRO A 27 11.63 -1.89 9.12
C PRO A 27 12.36 -0.65 9.65
N TYR A 28 11.88 0.53 9.27
CA TYR A 28 12.34 1.82 9.74
C TYR A 28 11.53 2.22 10.99
N PRO A 29 12.13 2.28 12.20
CA PRO A 29 11.41 2.67 13.42
C PRO A 29 10.81 4.07 13.31
N VAL A 30 9.54 4.21 13.68
CA VAL A 30 8.80 5.48 13.66
C VAL A 30 8.30 5.81 15.07
N PRO A 31 9.03 6.63 15.84
CA PRO A 31 8.66 6.96 17.22
C PRO A 31 7.33 7.69 17.34
N ASP A 32 6.93 8.44 16.30
CA ASP A 32 5.67 9.19 16.24
C ASP A 32 5.00 8.96 14.88
N ALA A 33 3.92 8.18 14.89
CA ALA A 33 3.18 7.80 13.68
C ALA A 33 2.51 9.02 13.02
N ALA A 34 2.01 9.98 13.80
CA ALA A 34 1.33 11.15 13.27
C ALA A 34 2.31 12.10 12.58
N ALA A 35 3.45 12.38 13.23
CA ALA A 35 4.50 13.20 12.65
C ALA A 35 5.07 12.57 11.37
N TYR A 36 5.30 11.25 11.38
CA TYR A 36 5.77 10.53 10.20
C TYR A 36 4.79 10.59 9.05
N LEU A 37 3.50 10.34 9.27
CA LEU A 37 2.52 10.28 8.18
C LEU A 37 2.10 11.66 7.65
N SER A 38 2.23 12.72 8.45
CA SER A 38 1.85 14.07 8.06
C SER A 38 2.43 14.50 6.70
N GLY A 39 1.63 15.19 5.89
CA GLY A 39 2.01 15.66 4.56
C GLY A 39 1.39 14.84 3.42
N ARG A 40 1.95 14.99 2.22
CA ARG A 40 1.41 14.40 1.00
C ARG A 40 2.24 13.21 0.53
N TRP A 41 1.55 12.24 -0.07
CA TRP A 41 2.12 10.98 -0.54
C TRP A 41 1.55 10.62 -1.90
N ARG A 42 2.37 10.07 -2.79
CA ARG A 42 1.92 9.32 -3.96
C ARG A 42 1.57 7.91 -3.53
N ILE A 43 0.50 7.36 -4.08
CA ILE A 43 0.06 5.99 -3.83
C ILE A 43 0.11 5.21 -5.14
N GLU A 44 0.79 4.08 -5.11
CA GLU A 44 0.63 3.03 -6.12
C GLU A 44 0.13 1.78 -5.42
N ARG A 45 -0.95 1.18 -5.93
CA ARG A 45 -1.57 0.01 -5.30
C ARG A 45 -1.94 -1.02 -6.35
N THR A 46 -1.64 -2.29 -6.06
CA THR A 46 -2.19 -3.43 -6.80
C THR A 46 -3.33 -4.06 -6.00
N VAL A 47 -4.28 -4.64 -6.71
CA VAL A 47 -5.43 -5.35 -6.17
C VAL A 47 -5.52 -6.68 -6.90
N HIS A 48 -5.43 -7.79 -6.17
CA HIS A 48 -5.56 -9.13 -6.72
C HIS A 48 -6.77 -9.81 -6.05
N ASP A 49 -7.71 -10.28 -6.86
CA ASP A 49 -8.77 -11.18 -6.40
C ASP A 49 -8.30 -12.62 -6.55
N LEU A 50 -8.05 -13.27 -5.42
CA LEU A 50 -7.45 -14.59 -5.35
C LEU A 50 -8.42 -15.72 -5.70
N ARG A 51 -9.72 -15.45 -5.74
CA ARG A 51 -10.74 -16.42 -6.19
C ARG A 51 -10.82 -16.49 -7.70
N THR A 52 -10.72 -15.35 -8.36
CA THR A 52 -10.93 -15.23 -9.81
C THR A 52 -9.64 -15.07 -10.60
N GLY A 53 -8.55 -14.70 -9.93
CA GLY A 53 -7.29 -14.30 -10.58
C GLY A 53 -7.34 -12.91 -11.20
N ALA A 54 -8.43 -12.15 -11.01
CA ALA A 54 -8.55 -10.82 -11.57
C ALA A 54 -7.58 -9.85 -10.89
N GLU A 55 -6.98 -8.97 -11.69
CA GLU A 55 -6.06 -7.95 -11.22
C GLU A 55 -6.58 -6.54 -11.52
N GLY A 56 -6.21 -5.62 -10.66
CA GLY A 56 -6.44 -4.20 -10.82
C GLY A 56 -5.38 -3.37 -10.13
N SER A 57 -5.46 -2.06 -10.33
CA SER A 57 -4.51 -1.12 -9.73
C SER A 57 -5.17 0.19 -9.38
N PHE A 58 -4.64 0.85 -8.36
CA PHE A 58 -4.99 2.21 -7.98
C PHE A 58 -3.75 3.10 -8.05
N ARG A 59 -3.91 4.29 -8.64
CA ARG A 59 -2.88 5.34 -8.66
C ARG A 59 -3.52 6.63 -8.18
N GLY A 60 -2.86 7.30 -7.23
CA GLY A 60 -3.43 8.49 -6.60
C GLY A 60 -2.50 9.15 -5.61
N THR A 61 -3.08 9.93 -4.72
CA THR A 61 -2.38 10.61 -3.62
C THR A 61 -3.07 10.38 -2.29
N ALA A 62 -2.29 10.39 -1.22
CA ALA A 62 -2.74 10.54 0.15
C ALA A 62 -2.32 11.91 0.67
N GLU A 63 -3.19 12.57 1.43
CA GLU A 63 -2.84 13.72 2.25
C GLU A 63 -3.20 13.42 3.71
N PHE A 64 -2.23 13.62 4.59
CA PHE A 64 -2.41 13.62 6.04
C PHE A 64 -2.25 15.06 6.52
N ARG A 65 -3.36 15.70 6.89
CA ARG A 65 -3.36 17.09 7.35
C ARG A 65 -4.19 17.25 8.61
N PRO A 66 -3.91 18.24 9.46
CA PRO A 66 -4.73 18.52 10.64
C PRO A 66 -6.21 18.63 10.27
N ASP A 67 -7.06 18.03 11.09
CA ASP A 67 -8.49 18.30 11.04
C ASP A 67 -8.79 19.73 11.51
N PRO A 68 -10.01 20.26 11.28
CA PRO A 68 -10.34 21.63 11.67
C PRO A 68 -10.20 21.92 13.17
N ALA A 69 -10.30 20.90 14.02
CA ALA A 69 -10.13 21.03 15.47
C ALA A 69 -8.65 21.03 15.89
N GLY A 70 -7.75 20.53 15.04
CA GLY A 70 -6.32 20.39 15.33
C GLY A 70 -5.98 19.22 16.26
N GLU A 71 -6.92 18.33 16.52
CA GLU A 71 -6.77 17.21 17.47
C GLU A 71 -6.44 15.88 16.76
N ALA A 72 -6.66 15.82 15.45
CA ALA A 72 -6.47 14.64 14.63
C ALA A 72 -5.84 15.02 13.29
N LEU A 73 -5.40 14.01 12.53
CA LEU A 73 -5.13 14.17 11.11
C LEU A 73 -6.29 13.57 10.30
N LEU A 74 -6.76 14.30 9.30
CA LEU A 74 -7.52 13.71 8.20
C LEU A 74 -6.54 12.99 7.27
N HIS A 75 -6.79 11.70 7.03
CA HIS A 75 -6.14 10.91 5.99
C HIS A 75 -7.08 10.81 4.80
N ILE A 76 -6.75 11.48 3.70
CA ILE A 76 -7.58 11.56 2.50
C ILE A 76 -6.82 10.92 1.34
N GLU A 77 -7.34 9.82 0.80
CA GLU A 77 -6.87 9.22 -0.45
C GLU A 77 -7.78 9.60 -1.61
N GLU A 78 -7.20 9.99 -2.74
CA GLU A 78 -7.92 10.29 -3.98
C GLU A 78 -7.10 9.78 -5.18
N GLY A 79 -7.78 9.18 -6.16
CA GLY A 79 -7.11 8.66 -7.35
C GLY A 79 -8.04 7.91 -8.28
N GLN A 80 -7.44 7.06 -9.12
CA GLN A 80 -8.13 6.26 -10.12
C GLN A 80 -7.89 4.77 -9.85
N LEU A 81 -8.97 3.99 -9.80
CA LEU A 81 -8.95 2.54 -9.75
C LEU A 81 -9.19 1.98 -11.15
N THR A 82 -8.28 1.15 -11.63
CA THR A 82 -8.45 0.32 -12.82
C THR A 82 -8.86 -1.08 -12.40
N TRP A 83 -10.02 -1.56 -12.86
CA TRP A 83 -10.53 -2.90 -12.59
C TRP A 83 -11.30 -3.43 -13.80
N GLY A 84 -10.98 -4.64 -14.27
CA GLY A 84 -11.67 -5.23 -15.43
C GLY A 84 -11.64 -4.36 -16.69
N GLY A 85 -10.51 -3.67 -16.94
CA GLY A 85 -10.34 -2.75 -18.07
C GLY A 85 -11.07 -1.40 -17.95
N ARG A 86 -11.75 -1.13 -16.83
CA ARG A 86 -12.43 0.14 -16.57
C ARG A 86 -11.66 0.98 -15.57
N VAL A 87 -11.54 2.27 -15.84
CA VAL A 87 -10.96 3.26 -14.94
C VAL A 87 -12.08 4.06 -14.30
N GLN A 88 -12.07 4.17 -12.96
CA GLN A 88 -13.05 4.92 -12.20
C GLN A 88 -12.39 5.71 -11.05
N PRO A 89 -12.92 6.89 -10.70
CA PRO A 89 -12.44 7.63 -9.54
C PRO A 89 -12.71 6.82 -8.26
N ALA A 90 -11.76 6.85 -7.34
CA ALA A 90 -11.89 6.23 -6.02
C ALA A 90 -11.28 7.14 -4.95
N SER A 91 -11.95 7.23 -3.81
CA SER A 91 -11.47 7.99 -2.67
C SER A 91 -11.77 7.30 -1.35
N ARG A 92 -11.03 7.68 -0.31
CA ARG A 92 -11.23 7.24 1.07
C ARG A 92 -10.82 8.33 2.04
N THR A 93 -11.62 8.54 3.08
CA THR A 93 -11.26 9.40 4.20
C THR A 93 -11.26 8.61 5.49
N LEU A 94 -10.16 8.72 6.25
CA LEU A 94 -10.01 8.20 7.61
C LEU A 94 -9.57 9.32 8.54
N ARG A 95 -9.68 9.09 9.85
CA ARG A 95 -9.09 9.96 10.87
C ARG A 95 -7.99 9.23 11.60
N LEU A 96 -6.85 9.88 11.75
CA LEU A 96 -5.76 9.41 12.61
C LEU A 96 -5.77 10.25 13.90
N ARG A 97 -5.91 9.59 15.03
CA ARG A 97 -5.97 10.15 16.39
C ARG A 97 -4.62 9.89 17.09
N PRO A 98 -3.69 10.85 17.13
CA PRO A 98 -2.39 10.67 17.76
C PRO A 98 -2.54 10.36 19.26
N ARG A 99 -1.61 9.58 19.81
CA ARG A 99 -1.52 9.28 21.25
C ARG A 99 -0.19 9.75 21.82
N PRO A 100 -0.12 10.07 23.13
CA PRO A 100 1.11 10.57 23.76
C PRO A 100 2.31 9.62 23.69
N ASP A 101 2.09 8.32 23.46
CA ASP A 101 3.14 7.31 23.36
C ASP A 101 3.68 7.12 21.94
N GLY A 102 3.28 7.97 21.00
CA GLY A 102 3.70 7.95 19.60
C GLY A 102 2.89 7.03 18.68
N THR A 103 1.94 6.28 19.23
CA THR A 103 0.98 5.47 18.45
C THR A 103 -0.22 6.31 18.01
N ALA A 104 -1.14 5.71 17.25
CA ALA A 104 -2.39 6.36 16.88
C ALA A 104 -3.57 5.38 16.85
N GLY A 105 -4.77 5.89 17.11
CA GLY A 105 -6.01 5.22 16.71
C GLY A 105 -6.41 5.67 15.31
N ILE A 106 -6.96 4.77 14.50
CA ILE A 106 -7.52 5.08 13.18
C ILE A 106 -9.02 4.85 13.24
N ASP A 107 -9.79 5.86 12.82
CA ASP A 107 -11.25 5.84 12.76
C ASP A 107 -11.73 6.01 11.32
N PHE A 108 -12.92 5.50 11.05
CA PHE A 108 -13.65 5.81 9.83
C PHE A 108 -14.10 7.28 9.79
N ALA A 109 -14.48 7.75 8.60
CA ALA A 109 -15.02 9.10 8.42
C ALA A 109 -16.31 9.38 9.23
N ASP A 110 -17.02 8.33 9.66
CA ASP A 110 -18.19 8.45 10.54
C ASP A 110 -17.85 8.40 12.05
N GLY A 111 -16.56 8.29 12.39
CA GLY A 111 -16.06 8.27 13.76
C GLY A 111 -16.05 6.89 14.43
N ARG A 112 -16.50 5.83 13.76
CA ARG A 112 -16.36 4.47 14.30
C ARG A 112 -14.88 4.05 14.31
N PRO A 113 -14.41 3.37 15.37
CA PRO A 113 -13.05 2.83 15.41
C PRO A 113 -12.79 1.84 14.28
N PHE A 114 -11.62 1.93 13.64
CA PHE A 114 -11.17 1.00 12.61
C PHE A 114 -10.07 0.08 13.12
N HIS A 115 -8.89 0.63 13.46
CA HIS A 115 -7.78 -0.11 14.05
C HIS A 115 -6.79 0.81 14.77
N ASP A 116 -5.91 0.23 15.58
CA ASP A 116 -4.73 0.93 16.10
C ASP A 116 -3.58 0.95 15.09
N LEU A 117 -2.63 1.86 15.27
CA LEU A 117 -1.41 1.95 14.49
C LEU A 117 -0.20 2.19 15.41
N ASP A 118 0.70 1.22 15.46
CA ASP A 118 1.98 1.32 16.19
C ASP A 118 3.16 1.05 15.26
N LEU A 119 3.74 2.12 14.73
CA LEU A 119 4.92 2.04 13.85
C LEU A 119 6.23 2.22 14.62
N ARG A 120 6.26 2.16 15.95
CA ARG A 120 7.48 2.39 16.74
C ARG A 120 8.60 1.40 16.42
N THR A 121 8.25 0.19 16.00
CA THR A 121 9.21 -0.82 15.51
C THR A 121 9.38 -0.80 13.99
N GLY A 122 8.67 0.08 13.28
CA GLY A 122 8.61 0.17 11.84
C GLY A 122 7.64 -0.80 11.18
N ARG A 123 6.97 -1.68 11.94
CA ARG A 123 5.98 -2.63 11.41
C ARG A 123 4.80 -2.79 12.36
N TRP A 124 3.61 -2.85 11.80
CA TRP A 124 2.37 -3.08 12.56
C TRP A 124 1.44 -4.03 11.83
N THR A 125 0.71 -4.86 12.59
CA THR A 125 -0.38 -5.67 12.05
C THR A 125 -1.68 -5.32 12.73
N ALA A 126 -2.73 -5.15 11.94
CA ALA A 126 -4.08 -4.85 12.42
C ALA A 126 -5.08 -5.88 11.90
N VAL A 127 -6.15 -6.12 12.66
CA VAL A 127 -7.29 -6.93 12.22
C VAL A 127 -8.54 -6.11 12.43
N HIS A 128 -9.39 -6.05 11.41
CA HIS A 128 -10.69 -5.41 11.50
C HIS A 128 -11.80 -6.31 10.93
N PRO A 129 -12.82 -6.67 11.72
CA PRO A 129 -14.02 -7.30 11.20
C PRO A 129 -14.93 -6.24 10.55
N CYS A 130 -15.26 -6.42 9.28
CA CYS A 130 -16.17 -5.55 8.54
C CYS A 130 -17.35 -6.38 8.01
N ALA A 131 -18.45 -6.40 8.76
CA ALA A 131 -19.60 -7.26 8.49
C ALA A 131 -19.18 -8.74 8.33
N ALA A 132 -19.37 -9.34 7.16
CA ALA A 132 -19.00 -10.72 6.87
C ALA A 132 -17.53 -10.89 6.42
N ASP A 133 -16.82 -9.79 6.20
CA ASP A 133 -15.44 -9.79 5.73
C ASP A 133 -14.47 -9.56 6.91
N ARG A 134 -13.29 -10.18 6.82
CA ARG A 134 -12.17 -9.98 7.73
C ARG A 134 -11.02 -9.31 6.98
N TYR A 135 -10.57 -8.19 7.52
CA TYR A 135 -9.45 -7.41 6.99
C TYR A 135 -8.24 -7.60 7.90
N GLU A 136 -7.12 -8.02 7.32
CA GLU A 136 -5.82 -8.14 8.00
C GLU A 136 -4.81 -7.23 7.32
N GLY A 137 -4.36 -6.22 8.04
CA GLY A 137 -3.48 -5.18 7.53
C GLY A 137 -2.07 -5.39 8.04
N THR A 138 -1.06 -5.27 7.17
CA THR A 138 0.34 -5.13 7.54
C THR A 138 0.86 -3.79 7.04
N PHE A 139 1.32 -2.97 7.97
CA PHE A 139 1.93 -1.67 7.72
C PHE A 139 3.44 -1.81 7.92
N THR A 140 4.25 -1.30 6.99
CA THR A 140 5.71 -1.32 7.11
C THR A 140 6.26 0.03 6.72
N ALA A 141 6.87 0.75 7.66
CA ALA A 141 7.73 1.89 7.33
C ALA A 141 9.03 1.34 6.76
N ALA A 142 9.33 1.68 5.51
CA ALA A 142 10.50 1.20 4.77
C ALA A 142 11.59 2.27 4.64
N GLY A 143 11.34 3.46 5.17
CA GLY A 143 12.25 4.61 5.22
C GLY A 143 11.52 5.88 5.67
N PRO A 144 12.21 7.03 5.72
CA PRO A 144 11.61 8.31 6.13
C PRO A 144 10.47 8.78 5.20
N ASP A 145 10.55 8.40 3.92
CA ASP A 145 9.66 8.88 2.85
C ASP A 145 9.00 7.72 2.08
N LEU A 146 8.99 6.51 2.66
CA LEU A 146 8.47 5.31 2.04
C LEU A 146 7.81 4.40 3.08
N TRP A 147 6.55 4.04 2.85
CA TRP A 147 5.88 2.98 3.60
C TRP A 147 4.98 2.12 2.72
N HIS A 148 4.75 0.89 3.17
CA HIS A 148 3.95 -0.11 2.50
C HIS A 148 2.74 -0.49 3.35
N LEU A 149 1.64 -0.83 2.67
CA LEU A 149 0.41 -1.34 3.26
C LEU A 149 -0.10 -2.53 2.47
N GLU A 150 -0.13 -3.69 3.12
CA GLU A 150 -0.79 -4.88 2.60
C GLU A 150 -2.11 -5.10 3.34
N TRP A 151 -3.21 -5.30 2.62
CA TRP A 151 -4.46 -5.80 3.17
C TRP A 151 -4.77 -7.17 2.57
N ARG A 152 -4.91 -8.17 3.44
CA ARG A 152 -5.53 -9.44 3.11
C ARG A 152 -6.99 -9.39 3.54
N VAL A 153 -7.90 -9.54 2.58
CA VAL A 153 -9.35 -9.50 2.82
C VAL A 153 -9.93 -10.85 2.51
N GLY A 154 -10.57 -11.47 3.49
CA GLY A 154 -11.25 -12.75 3.33
C GLY A 154 -12.70 -12.67 3.80
N GLY A 155 -13.61 -13.26 3.04
CA GLY A 155 -15.03 -13.34 3.38
C GLY A 155 -15.80 -14.21 2.38
N PRO A 156 -17.10 -14.45 2.59
CA PRO A 156 -17.89 -15.33 1.72
C PRO A 156 -17.90 -14.91 0.25
N ALA A 157 -17.83 -13.60 -0.01
CA ALA A 157 -17.89 -13.01 -1.35
C ALA A 157 -16.57 -12.34 -1.80
N LYS A 158 -15.57 -12.23 -0.92
CA LYS A 158 -14.32 -11.52 -1.21
C LYS A 158 -13.13 -12.37 -0.80
N ASP A 159 -12.16 -12.43 -1.68
CA ASP A 159 -10.87 -13.00 -1.37
C ASP A 159 -9.80 -12.18 -2.07
N GLN A 160 -9.26 -11.17 -1.40
CA GLN A 160 -8.45 -10.15 -2.04
C GLN A 160 -7.14 -9.91 -1.30
N LEU A 161 -6.17 -9.45 -2.08
CA LEU A 161 -4.86 -9.01 -1.63
C LEU A 161 -4.57 -7.65 -2.26
N LEU A 162 -4.48 -6.63 -1.40
CA LEU A 162 -4.18 -5.27 -1.82
C LEU A 162 -2.79 -4.92 -1.31
N ARG A 163 -1.91 -4.46 -2.18
CA ARG A 163 -0.57 -4.00 -1.82
C ARG A 163 -0.41 -2.57 -2.25
N SER A 164 -0.01 -1.70 -1.32
CA SER A 164 0.13 -0.28 -1.57
C SER A 164 1.54 0.16 -1.20
N GLU A 165 2.11 1.02 -2.02
CA GLU A 165 3.31 1.78 -1.74
C GLU A 165 2.96 3.26 -1.67
N TYR A 166 3.41 3.89 -0.59
CA TYR A 166 3.28 5.32 -0.36
C TYR A 166 4.67 5.94 -0.40
N ARG A 167 4.86 6.91 -1.31
CA ARG A 167 6.09 7.70 -1.42
C ARG A 167 5.80 9.15 -1.10
N ARG A 168 6.55 9.77 -0.20
CA ARG A 168 6.32 11.18 0.15
C ARG A 168 6.45 12.06 -1.09
N LEU A 169 5.56 13.04 -1.20
CA LEU A 169 5.66 14.14 -2.15
C LEU A 169 6.28 15.32 -1.40
N GLY A 170 7.38 15.85 -1.94
CA GLY A 170 8.15 16.95 -1.36
C GLY A 170 7.35 18.24 -1.15
#